data_AF-A0A922L071-F1
#
_entry.id   AF-A0A922L071-F1
#
_cell.length_a   1.000
_cell.length_b   1.000
_cell.length_c   1.000
_cell.angle_alpha   90.00
_cell.angle_beta   90.00
_cell.angle_gamma   90.00
#
_symmetry.space_group_name_H-M   'P 1'
#
loop_
_entity.id
_entity.type
_entity.pdbx_description
1 polymer ?
#
loop_
_entity_poly.entity_id
_entity_poly.type
_entity_poly.pdbx_seq_one_letter_code
_entity_poly.pdbx_strand_id
1 'polypeptide(L)'
;MFLKIKKFYYCQLEEIMHPKNKKFYLWKHRYETGVMIYYQLRIIICLIIHFTGYSTDYTCYDPICYLVKKYKPNLYHQYLFFMFGLPGLGILGKYVFHFNPTDSWTFQLPYDIVVRNTNHLKQYEYSQTEQENLLRLKYQQNLQKYSSNNHLLGKNLTNWFGWHLTRLSYWFNMEKINKRLAQEKRLRTHLYFSIECRIFICKTYLIIDGIIYQIHMFLGPTVFMFSILYYKIVMNEYHIDKLWQHMILLFEVITIGNMIMTVLQLGFFFLLFASSPTLLKAFQLRDYDRTLLMVVKYCKQLTRMLINDVRMNPKTVKTFVLDRSIYNFLNWFILEHGRICVVTMKAWRGQFIKSFLIYFIISIPWNVLCVTTLILNETLTGSDEFFIYSLTIFHSSLTISLLEALAIQSNSLHRPAKHLVPIIQGINGKNSICMKTKYEDLYSRLICGPRYGPRLAMIGAITHLVIFNE
;
A
#
# COMPACT_ATOMS: atom_id res chain seq x y z
N MET A 1 -7.62 2.00 -19.03
CA MET A 1 -6.80 2.09 -17.80
C MET A 1 -5.41 2.70 -18.07
N PHE A 2 -4.81 2.44 -19.24
CA PHE A 2 -3.48 2.92 -19.64
C PHE A 2 -3.29 4.45 -19.77
N LEU A 3 -4.33 5.23 -20.02
CA LEU A 3 -4.20 6.67 -20.28
C LEU A 3 -3.92 7.54 -19.02
N LYS A 4 -3.91 6.97 -17.81
CA LYS A 4 -3.75 7.72 -16.54
C LYS A 4 -2.65 7.19 -15.61
N ILE A 5 -1.64 6.51 -16.15
CA ILE A 5 -0.58 5.87 -15.34
C ILE A 5 0.23 6.87 -14.51
N LYS A 6 0.39 8.12 -14.98
CA LYS A 6 1.18 9.17 -14.28
C LYS A 6 0.66 9.51 -12.86
N LYS A 7 -0.60 9.22 -12.56
CA LYS A 7 -1.22 9.39 -11.23
C LYS A 7 -2.04 8.16 -10.89
N PHE A 8 -1.43 6.99 -11.05
CA PHE A 8 -2.12 5.70 -11.01
C PHE A 8 -2.98 5.57 -9.75
N TYR A 9 -2.40 5.73 -8.56
CA TYR A 9 -3.11 5.46 -7.33
C TYR A 9 -4.25 6.45 -7.06
N TYR A 10 -3.96 7.74 -7.26
CA TYR A 10 -4.95 8.82 -7.15
C TYR A 10 -6.14 8.56 -8.09
N CYS A 11 -5.87 8.27 -9.37
CA CYS A 11 -6.92 8.10 -10.38
C CYS A 11 -7.76 6.84 -10.14
N GLN A 12 -7.16 5.74 -9.68
CA GLN A 12 -7.90 4.52 -9.35
C GLN A 12 -8.84 4.74 -8.17
N LEU A 13 -8.37 5.36 -7.08
CA LEU A 13 -9.22 5.69 -5.93
C LEU A 13 -10.37 6.63 -6.30
N GLU A 14 -10.10 7.63 -7.14
CA GLU A 14 -11.12 8.56 -7.64
C GLU A 14 -12.15 7.85 -8.53
N GLU A 15 -11.72 6.96 -9.43
CA GLU A 15 -12.61 6.19 -10.31
C GLU A 15 -13.47 5.19 -9.53
N ILE A 16 -12.94 4.58 -8.47
CA ILE A 16 -13.66 3.66 -7.58
C ILE A 16 -14.72 4.41 -6.76
N MET A 17 -14.33 5.52 -6.10
CA MET A 17 -15.23 6.25 -5.19
C MET A 17 -16.27 7.09 -5.94
N HIS A 18 -15.88 7.70 -7.06
CA HIS A 18 -16.73 8.60 -7.84
C HIS A 18 -16.59 8.33 -9.35
N PRO A 19 -17.15 7.21 -9.84
CA PRO A 19 -17.11 6.91 -11.26
C PRO A 19 -17.89 7.94 -12.07
N LYS A 20 -17.25 8.57 -13.07
CA LYS A 20 -17.90 9.55 -13.96
C LYS A 20 -19.14 9.00 -14.67
N ASN A 21 -19.11 7.71 -15.03
CA ASN A 21 -20.25 6.98 -15.59
C ASN A 21 -20.33 5.60 -14.91
N LYS A 22 -21.22 5.49 -13.93
CA LYS A 22 -21.39 4.27 -13.11
C LYS A 22 -21.75 3.03 -13.95
N LYS A 23 -22.60 3.18 -14.98
CA LYS A 23 -23.01 2.07 -15.85
C LYS A 23 -21.83 1.55 -16.67
N PHE A 24 -21.10 2.44 -17.35
CA PHE A 24 -19.94 2.07 -18.15
C PHE A 24 -18.82 1.46 -17.28
N TYR A 25 -18.57 2.04 -16.11
CA TYR A 25 -17.59 1.53 -15.15
C TYR A 25 -17.89 0.07 -14.75
N LEU A 26 -19.15 -0.23 -14.38
CA LEU A 26 -19.56 -1.59 -14.03
C LEU A 26 -19.45 -2.54 -15.23
N TRP A 27 -19.87 -2.11 -16.42
CA TRP A 27 -19.77 -2.92 -17.64
C TRP A 27 -18.34 -3.30 -17.98
N LYS A 28 -17.42 -2.33 -17.95
CA LYS A 28 -15.98 -2.54 -18.16
C LYS A 28 -15.42 -3.59 -17.19
N HIS A 29 -15.70 -3.45 -15.90
CA HIS A 29 -15.15 -4.37 -14.91
C HIS A 29 -15.83 -5.75 -14.95
N ARG A 30 -17.11 -5.84 -15.32
CA ARG A 30 -17.78 -7.11 -15.59
C ARG A 30 -17.18 -7.83 -16.80
N TYR A 31 -16.90 -7.11 -17.87
CA TYR A 31 -16.22 -7.66 -19.05
C TYR A 31 -14.83 -8.21 -18.68
N GLU A 32 -14.00 -7.42 -18.01
CA GLU A 32 -12.67 -7.86 -17.55
C GLU A 32 -12.75 -9.10 -16.65
N THR A 33 -13.73 -9.15 -15.75
CA THR A 33 -13.97 -10.31 -14.86
C THR A 33 -14.44 -11.53 -15.65
N GLY A 34 -15.34 -11.33 -16.63
CA GLY A 34 -15.82 -12.39 -17.51
C GLY A 34 -14.69 -13.02 -18.32
N VAL A 35 -13.75 -12.21 -18.83
CA VAL A 35 -12.54 -12.70 -19.52
C VAL A 35 -11.67 -13.55 -18.59
N MET A 36 -11.47 -13.13 -17.34
CA MET A 36 -10.71 -13.92 -16.36
C MET A 36 -11.40 -15.24 -15.99
N ILE A 37 -12.74 -15.22 -15.81
CA ILE A 37 -13.52 -16.43 -15.53
C ILE A 37 -13.44 -17.39 -16.72
N TYR A 38 -13.62 -16.89 -17.94
CA TYR A 38 -13.47 -17.68 -19.16
C TYR A 38 -12.09 -18.34 -19.23
N TYR A 39 -11.02 -17.61 -18.92
CA TYR A 39 -9.66 -18.14 -18.89
C TYR A 39 -9.47 -19.23 -17.82
N GLN A 40 -10.03 -19.05 -16.62
CA GLN A 40 -10.01 -20.08 -15.59
C GLN A 40 -10.76 -21.35 -16.00
N LEU A 41 -11.95 -21.20 -16.57
CA LEU A 41 -12.76 -22.32 -17.06
C LEU A 41 -12.01 -23.12 -18.12
N ARG A 42 -11.31 -22.44 -19.05
CA ARG A 42 -10.46 -23.11 -20.05
C ARG A 42 -9.40 -24.00 -19.40
N ILE A 43 -8.69 -23.48 -18.39
CA ILE A 43 -7.65 -24.24 -17.68
C ILE A 43 -8.25 -25.40 -16.89
N ILE A 44 -9.38 -25.19 -16.20
CA ILE A 44 -10.07 -26.25 -15.47
C ILE A 44 -10.47 -27.37 -16.43
N ILE A 45 -11.04 -27.04 -17.60
CA ILE A 45 -11.40 -28.03 -18.62
C ILE A 45 -10.15 -28.80 -19.09
N CYS A 46 -9.02 -28.10 -19.38
CA CYS A 46 -7.76 -28.76 -19.73
C CYS A 46 -7.29 -29.74 -18.63
N LEU A 47 -7.34 -29.32 -17.36
CA LEU A 47 -6.95 -30.15 -16.22
C LEU A 47 -7.86 -31.38 -16.07
N ILE A 48 -9.18 -31.21 -16.15
CA ILE A 48 -10.15 -32.32 -16.06
C ILE A 48 -9.91 -33.33 -17.18
N ILE A 49 -9.73 -32.87 -18.41
CA ILE A 49 -9.50 -33.77 -19.56
C ILE A 49 -8.17 -34.51 -19.39
N HIS A 50 -7.12 -33.84 -18.90
CA HIS A 50 -5.85 -34.49 -18.62
C HIS A 50 -5.97 -35.59 -17.55
N PHE A 51 -6.66 -35.30 -16.43
CA PHE A 51 -6.80 -36.25 -15.33
C PHE A 51 -7.77 -37.41 -15.59
N THR A 52 -8.76 -37.21 -16.47
CA THR A 52 -9.75 -38.26 -16.79
C THR A 52 -9.22 -39.33 -17.75
N GLY A 53 -7.96 -39.22 -18.20
CA GLY A 53 -7.32 -40.23 -19.06
C GLY A 53 -7.93 -40.31 -20.47
N TYR A 54 -8.91 -39.44 -20.80
CA TYR A 54 -9.36 -39.24 -22.16
C TYR A 54 -8.21 -38.57 -22.92
N SER A 55 -7.39 -39.40 -23.56
CA SER A 55 -6.32 -39.01 -24.48
C SER A 55 -6.83 -38.34 -25.76
N THR A 56 -8.07 -37.83 -25.76
CA THR A 56 -8.58 -37.01 -26.85
C THR A 56 -7.79 -35.72 -26.92
N ASP A 57 -7.47 -35.33 -28.15
CA ASP A 57 -6.74 -34.14 -28.59
C ASP A 57 -7.23 -32.78 -28.07
N TYR A 58 -8.09 -32.68 -27.05
CA TYR A 58 -8.54 -31.41 -26.47
C TYR A 58 -7.37 -30.53 -26.00
N THR A 59 -6.30 -31.12 -25.47
CA THR A 59 -5.06 -30.39 -25.16
C THR A 59 -4.38 -29.81 -26.39
N CYS A 60 -4.72 -30.27 -27.60
CA CYS A 60 -4.28 -29.77 -28.90
C CYS A 60 -5.26 -28.76 -29.52
N TYR A 61 -6.40 -28.45 -28.89
CA TYR A 61 -7.34 -27.41 -29.36
C TYR A 61 -7.26 -26.11 -28.55
N ASP A 62 -6.78 -26.16 -27.29
CA ASP A 62 -6.45 -24.95 -26.54
C ASP A 62 -4.98 -24.56 -26.79
N PRO A 63 -4.70 -23.41 -27.45
CA PRO A 63 -3.34 -23.07 -27.82
C PRO A 63 -2.41 -22.87 -26.61
N ILE A 64 -2.94 -22.43 -25.47
CA ILE A 64 -2.13 -22.18 -24.27
C ILE A 64 -1.75 -23.51 -23.62
N CYS A 65 -2.74 -24.37 -23.37
CA CYS A 65 -2.50 -25.70 -22.80
C CYS A 65 -1.60 -26.53 -23.71
N TYR A 66 -1.78 -26.45 -25.04
CA TYR A 66 -0.93 -27.14 -26.01
C TYR A 66 0.53 -26.71 -25.91
N LEU A 67 0.79 -25.40 -25.88
CA LEU A 67 2.17 -24.88 -25.81
C LEU A 67 2.87 -25.32 -24.51
N VAL A 68 2.17 -25.30 -23.37
CA VAL A 68 2.75 -25.80 -22.12
C VAL A 68 3.05 -27.29 -22.22
N LYS A 69 2.13 -28.09 -22.75
CA LYS A 69 2.32 -29.54 -22.91
C LYS A 69 3.49 -29.86 -23.84
N LYS A 70 3.63 -29.12 -24.94
CA LYS A 70 4.67 -29.32 -25.95
C LYS A 70 6.06 -28.90 -25.45
N TYR A 71 6.18 -27.70 -24.89
CA TYR A 71 7.47 -27.13 -24.52
C TYR A 71 7.89 -27.46 -23.09
N LYS A 72 6.94 -27.79 -22.21
CA LYS A 72 7.15 -28.05 -20.77
C LYS A 72 6.33 -29.26 -20.27
N PRO A 73 6.44 -30.45 -20.88
CA PRO A 73 5.62 -31.62 -20.54
C PRO A 73 5.77 -32.03 -19.07
N ASN A 74 7.00 -32.02 -18.54
CA ASN A 74 7.30 -32.43 -17.16
C ASN A 74 6.78 -31.44 -16.11
N LEU A 75 6.46 -30.21 -16.52
CA LEU A 75 5.97 -29.14 -15.65
C LEU A 75 4.52 -28.74 -15.97
N TYR A 76 3.83 -29.55 -16.77
CA TYR A 76 2.53 -29.20 -17.33
C TYR A 76 1.52 -28.79 -16.25
N HIS A 77 1.42 -29.58 -15.19
CA HIS A 77 0.52 -29.31 -14.07
C HIS A 77 0.88 -28.02 -13.34
N GLN A 78 2.16 -27.82 -13.04
CA GLN A 78 2.66 -26.67 -12.30
C GLN A 78 2.39 -25.38 -13.07
N TYR A 79 2.67 -25.35 -14.38
CA TYR A 79 2.37 -24.20 -15.22
C TYR A 79 0.87 -23.94 -15.37
N LEU A 80 0.03 -24.97 -15.48
CA LEU A 80 -1.42 -24.78 -15.50
C LEU A 80 -1.95 -24.24 -14.18
N PHE A 81 -1.44 -24.70 -13.04
CA PHE A 81 -1.78 -24.13 -11.73
C PHE A 81 -1.35 -22.65 -11.63
N PHE A 82 -0.18 -22.30 -12.14
CA PHE A 82 0.22 -20.89 -12.25
C PHE A 82 -0.73 -20.10 -13.15
N MET A 83 -1.09 -20.62 -14.32
CA MET A 83 -2.03 -19.93 -15.19
C MET A 83 -3.43 -19.82 -14.59
N PHE A 84 -3.82 -20.71 -13.67
CA PHE A 84 -5.13 -20.70 -13.00
C PHE A 84 -5.22 -19.66 -11.86
N GLY A 85 -4.19 -19.54 -11.03
CA GLY A 85 -4.25 -18.64 -9.87
C GLY A 85 -4.05 -17.16 -10.21
N LEU A 86 -3.30 -16.81 -11.26
CA LEU A 86 -3.18 -15.42 -11.76
C LEU A 86 -4.54 -14.73 -12.01
N PRO A 87 -5.43 -15.28 -12.87
CA PRO A 87 -6.77 -14.73 -13.07
C PRO A 87 -7.64 -14.86 -11.82
N GLY A 88 -7.41 -15.86 -10.96
CA GLY A 88 -8.10 -15.99 -9.67
C GLY A 88 -7.83 -14.82 -8.73
N LEU A 89 -6.56 -14.43 -8.61
CA LEU A 89 -6.15 -13.20 -7.91
C LEU A 89 -6.74 -11.95 -8.57
N GLY A 90 -6.83 -11.93 -9.90
CA GLY A 90 -7.51 -10.88 -10.67
C GLY A 90 -8.99 -10.72 -10.32
N ILE A 91 -9.75 -11.83 -10.38
CA ILE A 91 -11.18 -11.87 -10.04
C ILE A 91 -11.39 -11.41 -8.60
N LEU A 92 -10.55 -11.90 -7.68
CA LEU A 92 -10.59 -11.46 -6.29
C LEU A 92 -10.39 -9.96 -6.18
N GLY A 93 -9.32 -9.42 -6.79
CA GLY A 93 -9.03 -7.99 -6.79
C GLY A 93 -10.19 -7.18 -7.37
N LYS A 94 -10.82 -7.67 -8.45
CA LYS A 94 -12.01 -7.04 -9.04
C LYS A 94 -13.19 -7.02 -8.07
N TYR A 95 -13.49 -8.15 -7.46
CA TYR A 95 -14.54 -8.26 -6.46
C TYR A 95 -14.32 -7.31 -5.29
N VAL A 96 -13.10 -7.32 -4.74
CA VAL A 96 -12.71 -6.48 -3.61
C VAL A 96 -12.89 -5.01 -3.92
N PHE A 97 -12.39 -4.53 -5.06
CA PHE A 97 -12.26 -3.10 -5.34
C PHE A 97 -13.38 -2.47 -6.14
N HIS A 98 -14.02 -3.24 -7.02
CA HIS A 98 -14.94 -2.69 -8.02
C HIS A 98 -16.40 -3.14 -7.82
N PHE A 99 -16.63 -4.24 -7.08
CA PHE A 99 -17.98 -4.77 -6.86
C PHE A 99 -18.46 -4.67 -5.41
N ASN A 100 -17.58 -4.42 -4.45
CA ASN A 100 -17.97 -4.18 -3.06
C ASN A 100 -18.44 -2.73 -2.83
N PRO A 101 -19.30 -2.52 -1.81
CA PRO A 101 -19.72 -1.19 -1.41
C PRO A 101 -18.53 -0.35 -0.94
N THR A 102 -18.41 0.85 -1.49
CA THR A 102 -17.33 1.83 -1.22
C THR A 102 -17.57 2.68 0.02
N ASP A 103 -18.77 2.63 0.61
CA ASP A 103 -19.17 3.44 1.78
C ASP A 103 -18.53 2.98 3.11
N SER A 104 -17.52 2.11 3.04
CA SER A 104 -16.82 1.57 4.21
C SER A 104 -15.59 2.41 4.58
N TRP A 105 -15.23 2.35 5.87
CA TRP A 105 -13.98 2.93 6.39
C TRP A 105 -12.72 2.41 5.67
N THR A 106 -12.81 1.22 5.07
CA THR A 106 -11.74 0.60 4.29
C THR A 106 -11.39 1.43 3.06
N PHE A 107 -12.37 1.99 2.34
CA PHE A 107 -12.14 2.82 1.16
C PHE A 107 -12.03 4.31 1.49
N GLN A 108 -12.85 4.78 2.44
CA GLN A 108 -12.88 6.19 2.80
C GLN A 108 -11.53 6.69 3.33
N LEU A 109 -10.83 5.86 4.11
CA LEU A 109 -9.56 6.25 4.73
C LEU A 109 -8.46 6.50 3.67
N PRO A 110 -8.11 5.54 2.78
CA PRO A 110 -7.22 5.80 1.65
C PRO A 110 -7.66 6.96 0.76
N TYR A 111 -8.97 7.08 0.49
CA TYR A 111 -9.51 8.16 -0.35
C TYR A 111 -9.31 9.55 0.28
N ASP A 112 -9.61 9.70 1.58
CA ASP A 112 -9.38 10.95 2.32
C ASP A 112 -7.90 11.36 2.30
N ILE A 113 -7.01 10.38 2.49
CA ILE A 113 -5.55 10.56 2.58
C ILE A 113 -4.93 10.97 1.25
N VAL A 114 -5.38 10.35 0.16
CA VAL A 114 -4.75 10.49 -1.16
C VAL A 114 -5.49 11.53 -1.97
N VAL A 115 -6.79 11.35 -2.19
CA VAL A 115 -7.56 12.14 -3.16
C VAL A 115 -7.99 13.46 -2.53
N ARG A 116 -8.75 13.43 -1.42
CA ARG A 116 -9.24 14.68 -0.79
C ARG A 116 -8.11 15.53 -0.28
N ASN A 117 -7.09 14.94 0.34
CA ASN A 117 -5.92 15.68 0.79
C ASN A 117 -5.20 16.38 -0.38
N THR A 118 -4.93 15.67 -1.48
CA THR A 118 -4.26 16.25 -2.65
C THR A 118 -5.11 17.36 -3.28
N ASN A 119 -6.42 17.16 -3.41
CA ASN A 119 -7.31 18.17 -3.99
C ASN A 119 -7.44 19.41 -3.10
N HIS A 120 -7.52 19.20 -1.79
CA HIS A 120 -7.51 20.31 -0.85
C HIS A 120 -6.20 21.10 -0.90
N LEU A 121 -5.05 20.43 -0.96
CA LEU A 121 -3.76 21.12 -1.01
C LEU A 121 -3.59 21.93 -2.31
N LYS A 122 -4.09 21.43 -3.45
CA LYS A 122 -4.08 22.15 -4.73
C LYS A 122 -4.82 23.49 -4.67
N GLN A 123 -5.88 23.60 -3.87
CA GLN A 123 -6.65 24.85 -3.72
C GLN A 123 -5.83 25.98 -3.07
N TYR A 124 -4.71 25.65 -2.43
CA TYR A 124 -3.82 26.60 -1.77
C TYR A 124 -2.45 26.68 -2.46
N GLU A 125 -2.37 26.29 -3.74
CA GLU A 125 -1.19 26.58 -4.54
C GLU A 125 -1.06 28.08 -4.77
N TYR A 126 0.16 28.61 -4.67
CA TYR A 126 0.47 29.99 -5.02
C TYR A 126 0.14 30.25 -6.49
N SER A 127 -0.13 31.51 -6.86
CA SER A 127 -0.27 31.89 -8.26
C SER A 127 1.03 31.61 -9.03
N GLN A 128 0.94 31.43 -10.36
CA GLN A 128 2.10 31.07 -11.18
C GLN A 128 3.25 32.10 -11.06
N THR A 129 2.91 33.39 -10.98
CA THR A 129 3.88 34.48 -10.79
C THR A 129 4.57 34.41 -9.43
N GLU A 130 3.84 34.13 -8.35
CA GLU A 130 4.40 33.93 -7.02
C GLU A 130 5.29 32.68 -6.95
N GLN A 131 4.90 31.60 -7.62
CA GLN A 131 5.71 30.37 -7.69
C GLN A 131 7.07 30.65 -8.35
N GLU A 132 7.08 31.39 -9.46
CA GLU A 132 8.32 31.77 -10.15
C GLU A 132 9.20 32.69 -9.30
N ASN A 133 8.61 33.66 -8.60
CA ASN A 133 9.33 34.54 -7.69
C ASN A 133 9.96 33.78 -6.52
N LEU A 134 9.21 32.86 -5.89
CA LEU A 134 9.71 32.00 -4.81
C LEU A 134 10.85 31.10 -5.30
N LEU A 135 10.72 30.53 -6.50
CA LEU A 135 11.76 29.69 -7.10
C LEU A 135 13.04 30.50 -7.35
N ARG A 136 12.93 31.72 -7.89
CA ARG A 136 14.08 32.61 -8.14
C ARG A 136 14.77 33.03 -6.84
N LEU A 137 14.01 33.41 -5.81
CA LEU A 137 14.56 33.76 -4.49
C LEU A 137 15.35 32.58 -3.90
N LYS A 138 14.79 31.38 -3.98
CA LYS A 138 15.46 30.18 -3.46
C LYS A 138 16.69 29.80 -4.26
N TYR A 139 16.65 29.99 -5.58
CA TYR A 139 17.80 29.80 -6.44
C TYR A 139 18.94 30.73 -6.05
N GLN A 140 18.67 32.02 -5.84
CA GLN A 140 19.68 32.98 -5.38
C GLN A 140 20.28 32.59 -4.02
N GLN A 141 19.45 32.18 -3.05
CA GLN A 141 19.91 31.71 -1.74
C GLN A 141 20.77 30.44 -1.82
N ASN A 142 20.37 29.47 -2.64
CA ASN A 142 21.13 28.25 -2.85
C ASN A 142 22.45 28.54 -3.55
N LEU A 143 22.43 29.41 -4.57
CA LEU A 143 23.63 29.80 -5.32
C LEU A 143 24.68 30.44 -4.40
N GLN A 144 24.26 31.34 -3.50
CA GLN A 144 25.14 31.96 -2.51
C GLN A 144 25.81 30.92 -1.60
N LYS A 145 25.07 29.89 -1.16
CA LYS A 145 25.60 28.78 -0.36
C LYS A 145 26.53 27.85 -1.13
N TYR A 146 26.27 27.64 -2.42
CA TYR A 146 27.11 26.79 -3.26
C TYR A 146 28.40 27.49 -3.69
N SER A 147 28.35 28.79 -4.00
CA SER A 147 29.52 29.59 -4.37
C SER A 147 30.52 29.75 -3.23
N SER A 148 30.07 29.69 -1.97
CA SER A 148 30.96 29.75 -0.81
C SER A 148 31.69 28.43 -0.52
N ASN A 149 31.18 27.30 -1.04
CA ASN A 149 31.67 25.97 -0.66
C ASN A 149 32.39 25.20 -1.79
N ASN A 150 32.23 25.60 -3.06
CA ASN A 150 32.79 24.87 -4.20
C ASN A 150 33.52 25.81 -5.18
N HIS A 151 34.85 25.91 -5.05
CA HIS A 151 35.71 26.62 -6.01
C HIS A 151 36.08 25.79 -7.26
N LEU A 152 35.79 24.49 -7.28
CA LEU A 152 36.26 23.55 -8.31
C LEU A 152 35.36 23.45 -9.56
N LEU A 153 34.10 23.89 -9.50
CA LEU A 153 33.15 23.82 -10.63
C LEU A 153 33.08 25.15 -11.38
N GLY A 154 33.22 25.11 -12.71
CA GLY A 154 33.07 26.29 -13.55
C GLY A 154 31.71 26.97 -13.36
N LYS A 155 31.68 28.32 -13.36
CA LYS A 155 30.51 29.16 -13.04
C LYS A 155 29.22 28.75 -13.79
N ASN A 156 29.35 28.33 -15.05
CA ASN A 156 28.22 27.88 -15.86
C ASN A 156 27.64 26.54 -15.41
N LEU A 157 28.49 25.57 -15.03
CA LEU A 157 28.07 24.28 -14.49
C LEU A 157 27.43 24.45 -13.12
N THR A 158 27.99 25.32 -12.27
CA THR A 158 27.43 25.63 -10.94
C THR A 158 26.04 26.28 -11.06
N ASN A 159 25.85 27.22 -11.99
CA ASN A 159 24.55 27.83 -12.26
C ASN A 159 23.54 26.79 -12.79
N TRP A 160 23.94 25.98 -13.77
CA TRP A 160 23.07 24.94 -14.34
C TRP A 160 22.64 23.92 -13.28
N PHE A 161 23.60 23.37 -12.54
CA PHE A 161 23.34 22.39 -11.47
C PHE A 161 22.51 23.01 -10.34
N GLY A 162 22.86 24.22 -9.90
CA GLY A 162 22.14 24.95 -8.87
C GLY A 162 20.69 25.24 -9.24
N TRP A 163 20.42 25.57 -10.50
CA TRP A 163 19.05 25.81 -10.99
C TRP A 163 18.23 24.52 -10.98
N HIS A 164 18.75 23.42 -11.53
CA HIS A 164 18.04 22.14 -11.57
C HIS A 164 17.82 21.56 -10.18
N LEU A 165 18.83 21.62 -9.30
CA LEU A 165 18.71 21.13 -7.94
C LEU A 165 17.74 21.98 -7.12
N THR A 166 17.72 23.30 -7.33
CA THR A 166 16.71 24.18 -6.71
C THR A 166 15.31 23.84 -7.22
N ARG A 167 15.12 23.65 -8.52
CA ARG A 167 13.84 23.27 -9.11
C ARG A 167 13.34 21.92 -8.59
N LEU A 168 14.24 20.95 -8.48
CA LEU A 168 13.94 19.63 -7.92
C LEU A 168 13.59 19.74 -6.44
N SER A 169 14.36 20.51 -5.65
CA SER A 169 14.07 20.77 -4.24
C SER A 169 12.74 21.49 -4.03
N TYR A 170 12.45 22.51 -4.84
CA TYR A 170 11.20 23.29 -4.80
C TYR A 170 9.99 22.39 -5.09
N TRP A 171 10.08 21.58 -6.14
CA TRP A 171 9.04 20.63 -6.53
C TRP A 171 8.87 19.53 -5.47
N PHE A 172 9.96 18.89 -5.06
CA PHE A 172 9.95 17.81 -4.07
C PHE A 172 9.45 18.29 -2.72
N ASN A 173 9.78 19.52 -2.32
CA ASN A 173 9.32 20.09 -1.06
C ASN A 173 7.90 20.65 -1.09
N MET A 174 7.25 20.60 -2.25
CA MET A 174 5.89 21.11 -2.47
C MET A 174 5.78 22.58 -2.03
N GLU A 175 6.81 23.38 -2.29
CA GLU A 175 6.88 24.78 -1.86
C GLU A 175 5.95 25.70 -2.65
N LYS A 176 5.38 25.18 -3.74
CA LYS A 176 4.24 25.78 -4.44
C LYS A 176 2.97 25.86 -3.60
N ILE A 177 2.87 25.13 -2.49
CA ILE A 177 1.70 25.16 -1.60
C ILE A 177 1.91 26.21 -0.51
N ASN A 178 0.95 27.11 -0.33
CA ASN A 178 0.89 28.00 0.81
C ASN A 178 0.51 27.23 2.08
N LYS A 179 1.53 26.78 2.82
CA LYS A 179 1.36 25.97 4.04
C LYS A 179 0.57 26.69 5.14
N ARG A 180 0.69 28.02 5.24
CA ARG A 180 -0.01 28.82 6.26
C ARG A 180 -1.51 28.81 6.01
N LEU A 181 -1.93 29.18 4.79
CA LEU A 181 -3.34 29.14 4.40
C LEU A 181 -3.94 27.73 4.49
N ALA A 182 -3.19 26.71 4.08
CA ALA A 182 -3.62 25.31 4.18
C ALA A 182 -3.73 24.81 5.64
N GLN A 183 -3.00 25.43 6.58
CA GLN A 183 -3.05 25.12 8.01
C GLN A 183 -4.18 25.86 8.73
N GLU A 184 -4.54 27.06 8.28
CA GLU A 184 -5.69 27.83 8.78
C GLU A 184 -7.00 27.19 8.33
N LYS A 185 -7.13 26.91 7.03
CA LYS A 185 -8.29 26.23 6.45
C LYS A 185 -8.06 24.74 6.43
N ARG A 186 -8.14 24.09 7.60
CA ARG A 186 -7.87 22.66 7.73
C ARG A 186 -8.92 21.81 7.03
N LEU A 187 -8.45 20.75 6.38
CA LEU A 187 -9.31 19.73 5.82
C LEU A 187 -10.07 19.03 6.96
N ARG A 188 -11.41 19.01 6.88
CA ARG A 188 -12.26 18.24 7.79
C ARG A 188 -12.25 16.76 7.36
N THR A 189 -11.35 15.98 7.97
CA THR A 189 -11.29 14.51 7.85
C THR A 189 -11.65 13.84 9.17
N HIS A 190 -11.98 12.55 9.10
CA HIS A 190 -12.24 11.72 10.28
C HIS A 190 -11.01 11.44 11.15
N LEU A 191 -9.81 11.78 10.66
CA LEU A 191 -8.54 11.72 11.40
C LEU A 191 -7.84 13.07 11.35
N TYR A 192 -7.08 13.39 12.41
CA TYR A 192 -6.35 14.65 12.51
C TYR A 192 -4.97 14.51 11.87
N PHE A 193 -4.71 15.29 10.83
CA PHE A 193 -3.41 15.30 10.15
C PHE A 193 -2.75 16.68 10.24
N SER A 194 -1.51 16.72 10.74
CA SER A 194 -0.68 17.92 10.64
C SER A 194 -0.42 18.25 9.16
N ILE A 195 -0.25 19.54 8.84
CA ILE A 195 0.04 19.96 7.46
C ILE A 195 1.32 19.32 6.92
N GLU A 196 2.31 19.11 7.80
CA GLU A 196 3.57 18.44 7.48
C GLU A 196 3.36 16.97 7.11
N CYS A 197 2.58 16.23 7.91
CA CYS A 197 2.18 14.85 7.58
C CYS A 197 1.45 14.80 6.23
N ARG A 198 0.48 15.69 6.00
CA ARG A 198 -0.30 15.74 4.76
C ARG A 198 0.57 15.96 3.53
N ILE A 199 1.52 16.89 3.61
CA ILE A 199 2.46 17.17 2.53
C ILE A 199 3.40 15.99 2.32
N PHE A 200 3.92 15.41 3.39
CA PHE A 200 4.80 14.25 3.31
C PHE A 200 4.13 13.09 2.57
N ILE A 201 2.89 12.77 2.94
CA ILE A 201 2.10 11.71 2.29
C ILE A 201 1.95 11.97 0.79
N CYS A 202 1.63 13.21 0.40
CA CYS A 202 1.57 13.57 -1.02
C CYS A 202 2.91 13.38 -1.73
N LYS A 203 4.04 13.71 -1.10
CA LYS A 203 5.37 13.44 -1.66
C LYS A 203 5.61 11.96 -1.86
N THR A 204 5.30 11.14 -0.86
CA THR A 204 5.46 9.67 -0.95
C THR A 204 4.67 9.10 -2.11
N TYR A 205 3.41 9.51 -2.29
CA TYR A 205 2.61 9.03 -3.42
C TYR A 205 3.07 9.54 -4.78
N LEU A 206 3.62 10.75 -4.86
CA LEU A 206 4.23 11.22 -6.11
C LEU A 206 5.45 10.37 -6.50
N ILE A 207 6.29 9.98 -5.54
CA ILE A 207 7.44 9.10 -5.79
C ILE A 207 6.95 7.73 -6.25
N ILE A 208 5.99 7.16 -5.52
CA ILE A 208 5.39 5.85 -5.82
C ILE A 208 4.74 5.85 -7.21
N ASP A 209 3.93 6.84 -7.54
CA ASP A 209 3.31 6.97 -8.87
C ASP A 209 4.39 7.07 -9.97
N GLY A 210 5.50 7.75 -9.68
CA GLY A 210 6.67 7.80 -10.57
C GLY A 210 7.31 6.42 -10.79
N ILE A 211 7.51 5.64 -9.73
CA ILE A 211 8.04 4.26 -9.80
C ILE A 211 7.08 3.37 -10.59
N ILE A 212 5.78 3.44 -10.29
CA ILE A 212 4.75 2.65 -10.98
C ILE A 212 4.69 3.01 -12.45
N TYR A 213 4.83 4.29 -12.79
CA TYR A 213 4.90 4.72 -14.17
C TYR A 213 6.09 4.09 -14.90
N GLN A 214 7.27 4.08 -14.30
CA GLN A 214 8.43 3.40 -14.89
C GLN A 214 8.19 1.91 -15.07
N ILE A 215 7.66 1.22 -14.05
CA ILE A 215 7.32 -0.21 -14.15
C ILE A 215 6.37 -0.46 -15.32
N HIS A 216 5.34 0.36 -15.50
CA HIS A 216 4.40 0.23 -16.61
C HIS A 216 5.05 0.48 -17.98
N MET A 217 5.97 1.45 -18.06
CA MET A 217 6.72 1.75 -19.29
C MET A 217 7.57 0.57 -19.75
N PHE A 218 8.11 -0.23 -18.82
CA PHE A 218 8.83 -1.46 -19.16
C PHE A 218 7.90 -2.66 -19.39
N LEU A 219 6.87 -2.81 -18.58
CA LEU A 219 5.97 -3.95 -18.63
C LEU A 219 5.11 -3.99 -19.91
N GLY A 220 4.64 -2.83 -20.38
CA GLY A 220 3.82 -2.72 -21.58
C GLY A 220 4.49 -3.32 -22.84
N PRO A 221 5.71 -2.88 -23.20
CA PRO A 221 6.49 -3.46 -24.29
C PRO A 221 6.75 -4.96 -24.10
N THR A 222 7.05 -5.42 -22.88
CA THR A 222 7.29 -6.83 -22.60
C THR A 222 6.05 -7.69 -22.87
N VAL A 223 4.87 -7.25 -22.41
CA VAL A 223 3.60 -7.94 -22.68
C VAL A 223 3.27 -7.91 -24.17
N PHE A 224 3.58 -6.80 -24.86
CA PHE A 224 3.38 -6.69 -26.31
C PHE A 224 4.31 -7.62 -27.09
N MET A 225 5.59 -7.71 -26.73
CA MET A 225 6.53 -8.63 -27.36
C MET A 225 6.15 -10.10 -27.11
N PHE A 226 5.73 -10.43 -25.88
CA PHE A 226 5.17 -11.75 -25.55
C PHE A 226 3.94 -12.07 -26.41
N SER A 227 3.04 -11.10 -26.58
CA SER A 227 1.85 -11.22 -27.40
C SER A 227 2.17 -11.53 -28.87
N ILE A 228 3.18 -10.84 -29.45
CA ILE A 228 3.64 -11.11 -30.82
C ILE A 228 4.25 -12.51 -30.93
N LEU A 229 5.10 -12.89 -29.96
CA LEU A 229 5.76 -14.20 -29.97
C LEU A 229 4.74 -15.32 -29.87
N TYR A 230 3.79 -15.22 -28.93
CA TYR A 230 2.69 -16.17 -28.78
C TYR A 230 1.87 -16.27 -30.06
N TYR A 231 1.48 -15.14 -30.66
CA TYR A 231 0.76 -15.12 -31.95
C TYR A 231 1.52 -15.91 -33.03
N LYS A 232 2.82 -15.63 -33.21
CA LYS A 232 3.66 -16.31 -34.23
C LYS A 232 3.78 -17.81 -34.00
N ILE A 233 3.95 -18.23 -32.75
CA ILE A 233 4.08 -19.66 -32.42
C ILE A 233 2.75 -20.37 -32.71
N VAL A 234 1.62 -19.83 -32.24
CA VAL A 234 0.30 -20.45 -32.46
C VAL A 234 -0.03 -20.51 -33.96
N MET A 235 0.25 -19.44 -34.71
CA MET A 235 0.09 -19.42 -36.17
C MET A 235 0.82 -20.57 -36.87
N ASN A 236 2.09 -20.79 -36.49
CA ASN A 236 2.93 -21.81 -37.09
C ASN A 236 2.50 -23.23 -36.69
N GLU A 237 2.15 -23.43 -35.42
CA GLU A 237 1.76 -24.75 -34.88
C GLU A 237 0.40 -25.23 -35.38
N TYR A 238 -0.54 -24.31 -35.58
CA TYR A 238 -1.92 -24.65 -35.98
C TYR A 238 -2.18 -24.47 -37.48
N HIS A 239 -1.15 -24.13 -38.26
CA HIS A 239 -1.24 -23.88 -39.71
C HIS A 239 -2.44 -22.96 -40.04
N ILE A 240 -2.50 -21.82 -39.35
CA ILE A 240 -3.62 -20.89 -39.48
C ILE A 240 -3.48 -20.11 -40.79
N ASP A 241 -4.35 -20.39 -41.76
CA ASP A 241 -4.32 -19.73 -43.07
C ASP A 241 -5.54 -18.81 -43.30
N LYS A 242 -6.67 -19.07 -42.63
CA LYS A 242 -7.92 -18.35 -42.90
C LYS A 242 -7.98 -17.01 -42.14
N LEU A 243 -8.51 -15.97 -42.79
CA LEU A 243 -8.65 -14.62 -42.20
C LEU A 243 -9.42 -14.62 -40.88
N TRP A 244 -10.52 -15.38 -40.79
CA TRP A 244 -11.33 -15.44 -39.56
C TRP A 244 -10.56 -16.07 -38.38
N GLN A 245 -9.67 -17.02 -38.64
CA GLN A 245 -8.82 -17.64 -37.61
C GLN A 245 -7.78 -16.63 -37.09
N HIS A 246 -7.21 -15.82 -37.98
CA HIS A 246 -6.32 -14.71 -37.60
C HIS A 246 -7.02 -13.71 -36.68
N MET A 247 -8.27 -13.36 -37.01
CA MET A 247 -9.07 -12.43 -36.19
C MET A 247 -9.37 -13.00 -34.80
N ILE A 248 -9.67 -14.30 -34.69
CA ILE A 248 -9.88 -14.97 -33.40
C ILE A 248 -8.59 -14.97 -32.57
N LEU A 249 -7.46 -15.34 -33.18
CA LEU A 249 -6.17 -15.37 -32.48
C LEU A 249 -5.73 -13.97 -32.04
N LEU A 250 -5.95 -12.95 -32.88
CA LEU A 250 -5.67 -11.56 -32.53
C LEU A 250 -6.52 -11.11 -31.33
N PHE A 251 -7.81 -11.45 -31.32
CA PHE A 251 -8.70 -11.17 -30.20
C PHE A 251 -8.20 -11.88 -28.93
N GLU A 252 -7.84 -13.16 -29.03
CA GLU A 252 -7.28 -13.93 -27.91
C GLU A 252 -6.02 -13.26 -27.34
N VAL A 253 -5.06 -12.91 -28.19
CA VAL A 253 -3.84 -12.21 -27.81
C VAL A 253 -4.13 -10.91 -27.06
N ILE A 254 -5.06 -10.09 -27.59
CA ILE A 254 -5.46 -8.84 -26.95
C ILE A 254 -6.09 -9.10 -25.58
N THR A 255 -6.95 -10.13 -25.46
CA THR A 255 -7.60 -10.47 -24.19
C THR A 255 -6.60 -10.98 -23.14
N ILE A 256 -5.64 -11.82 -23.53
CA ILE A 256 -4.57 -12.33 -22.64
C ILE A 256 -3.69 -11.16 -22.17
N GLY A 257 -3.23 -10.32 -23.10
CA GLY A 257 -2.42 -9.15 -22.77
C GLY A 257 -3.16 -8.19 -21.82
N ASN A 258 -4.45 -7.94 -22.07
CA ASN A 258 -5.28 -7.12 -21.19
C ASN A 258 -5.49 -7.76 -19.82
N MET A 259 -5.68 -9.09 -19.75
CA MET A 259 -5.80 -9.83 -18.50
C MET A 259 -4.55 -9.69 -17.65
N ILE A 260 -3.37 -10.01 -18.21
CA ILE A 260 -2.08 -9.92 -17.50
C ILE A 260 -1.88 -8.50 -16.93
N MET A 261 -2.09 -7.49 -17.76
CA MET A 261 -1.95 -6.09 -17.33
C MET A 261 -2.95 -5.70 -16.25
N THR A 262 -4.19 -6.18 -16.33
CA THR A 262 -5.22 -5.92 -15.33
C THR A 262 -4.87 -6.56 -13.98
N VAL A 263 -4.40 -7.82 -13.97
CA VAL A 263 -3.99 -8.51 -12.75
C VAL A 263 -2.81 -7.80 -12.08
N LEU A 264 -1.80 -7.44 -12.86
CA LEU A 264 -0.63 -6.72 -12.34
C LEU A 264 -1.01 -5.34 -11.78
N GLN A 265 -1.87 -4.61 -12.47
CA GLN A 265 -2.39 -3.33 -11.98
C GLN A 265 -3.19 -3.48 -10.68
N LEU A 266 -4.03 -4.51 -10.58
CA LEU A 266 -4.75 -4.80 -9.33
C LEU A 266 -3.80 -5.15 -8.19
N GLY A 267 -2.73 -5.92 -8.45
CA GLY A 267 -1.70 -6.23 -7.46
C GLY A 267 -0.99 -4.97 -6.94
N PHE A 268 -0.54 -4.08 -7.83
CA PHE A 268 0.04 -2.80 -7.44
C PHE A 268 -0.96 -1.94 -6.66
N PHE A 269 -2.20 -1.85 -7.14
CA PHE A 269 -3.24 -1.09 -6.45
C PHE A 269 -3.52 -1.65 -5.05
N PHE A 270 -3.57 -2.97 -4.89
CA PHE A 270 -3.76 -3.65 -3.61
C PHE A 270 -2.63 -3.32 -2.63
N LEU A 271 -1.37 -3.38 -3.08
CA LEU A 271 -0.21 -3.03 -2.25
C LEU A 271 -0.28 -1.58 -1.76
N LEU A 272 -0.65 -0.63 -2.62
CA LEU A 272 -0.78 0.77 -2.25
C LEU A 272 -1.98 1.03 -1.34
N PHE A 273 -3.08 0.35 -1.63
CA PHE A 273 -4.29 0.40 -0.83
C PHE A 273 -4.06 -0.12 0.59
N ALA A 274 -3.29 -1.20 0.73
CA ALA A 274 -2.88 -1.76 2.02
C ALA A 274 -1.85 -0.89 2.75
N SER A 275 -0.86 -0.34 2.05
CA SER A 275 0.21 0.44 2.66
C SER A 275 -0.20 1.87 3.03
N SER A 276 -1.24 2.44 2.41
CA SER A 276 -1.64 3.83 2.66
C SER A 276 -2.05 4.16 4.08
N PRO A 277 -2.88 3.33 4.76
CA PRO A 277 -3.21 3.57 6.15
C PRO A 277 -1.99 3.34 7.06
N THR A 278 -1.10 2.39 6.72
CA THR A 278 0.11 2.10 7.49
C THR A 278 1.08 3.26 7.46
N LEU A 279 1.37 3.79 6.27
CA LEU A 279 2.26 4.91 6.06
C LEU A 279 1.79 6.13 6.84
N LEU A 280 0.51 6.46 6.69
CA LEU A 280 -0.11 7.56 7.42
C LEU A 280 0.08 7.41 8.95
N LYS A 281 -0.23 6.23 9.48
CA LYS A 281 -0.20 5.97 10.93
C LYS A 281 1.21 6.03 11.46
N ALA A 282 2.19 5.51 10.72
CA ALA A 282 3.59 5.59 11.10
C ALA A 282 4.02 7.06 11.31
N PHE A 283 3.54 7.98 10.48
CA PHE A 283 3.83 9.41 10.64
C PHE A 283 3.07 10.06 11.80
N GLN A 284 1.76 9.82 11.92
CA GLN A 284 0.98 10.35 13.05
C GLN A 284 1.53 9.88 14.40
N LEU A 285 1.88 8.59 14.50
CA LEU A 285 2.39 8.00 15.73
C LEU A 285 3.82 8.46 16.03
N ARG A 286 4.64 8.74 15.02
CA ARG A 286 5.95 9.37 15.21
C ARG A 286 5.82 10.77 15.82
N ASP A 287 4.87 11.56 15.35
CA ASP A 287 4.61 12.89 15.92
C ASP A 287 4.10 12.76 17.37
N TYR A 288 3.22 11.80 17.65
CA TYR A 288 2.74 11.54 19.01
C TYR A 288 3.84 11.08 19.95
N ASP A 289 4.69 10.15 19.51
CA ASP A 289 5.82 9.67 20.31
C ASP A 289 6.77 10.81 20.68
N ARG A 290 7.04 11.74 19.74
CA ARG A 290 7.86 12.91 20.01
C ARG A 290 7.24 13.80 21.09
N THR A 291 5.95 14.10 20.99
CA THR A 291 5.26 14.94 21.97
C THR A 291 5.11 14.25 23.32
N LEU A 292 4.74 12.97 23.33
CA LEU A 292 4.71 12.15 24.55
C LEU A 292 6.09 12.10 25.22
N LEU A 293 7.18 12.01 24.46
CA LEU A 293 8.54 12.00 25.01
C LEU A 293 8.90 13.35 25.66
N MET A 294 8.43 14.47 25.12
CA MET A 294 8.55 15.78 25.77
C MET A 294 7.76 15.82 27.09
N VAL A 295 6.53 15.31 27.10
CA VAL A 295 5.72 15.22 28.33
C VAL A 295 6.36 14.29 29.35
N VAL A 296 6.91 13.15 28.93
CA VAL A 296 7.67 12.23 29.81
C VAL A 296 8.84 12.95 30.46
N LYS A 297 9.62 13.74 29.70
CA LYS A 297 10.73 14.52 30.27
C LYS A 297 10.25 15.51 31.32
N TYR A 298 9.17 16.23 31.04
CA TYR A 298 8.54 17.16 31.98
C TYR A 298 8.04 16.43 33.24
N CYS A 299 7.27 15.35 33.09
CA CYS A 299 6.74 14.56 34.20
C CYS A 299 7.85 13.94 35.05
N LYS A 300 8.95 13.47 34.45
CA LYS A 300 10.12 12.98 35.18
C LYS A 300 10.79 14.09 35.98
N GLN A 301 10.93 15.29 35.41
CA GLN A 301 11.49 16.44 36.12
C GLN A 301 10.60 16.84 37.29
N LEU A 302 9.28 16.87 37.09
CA LEU A 302 8.29 17.17 38.12
C LEU A 302 8.30 16.13 39.25
N THR A 303 8.41 14.85 38.90
CA THR A 303 8.54 13.75 39.88
C THR A 303 9.85 13.86 40.67
N ARG A 304 10.97 14.20 40.01
CA ARG A 304 12.26 14.43 40.68
C ARG A 304 12.21 15.62 41.64
N MET A 305 11.57 16.72 41.25
CA MET A 305 11.35 17.86 42.14
C MET A 305 10.57 17.44 43.38
N LEU A 306 9.46 16.70 43.22
CA LEU A 306 8.67 16.18 44.35
C LEU A 306 9.46 15.24 45.29
N ILE A 307 10.31 14.37 44.74
CA ILE A 307 11.13 13.44 45.54
C ILE A 307 12.26 14.20 46.27
N ASN A 308 12.87 15.19 45.62
CA ASN A 308 13.95 15.97 46.21
C ASN A 308 13.44 17.02 47.22
N ASP A 309 12.21 17.53 47.05
CA ASP A 309 11.58 18.55 47.88
C ASP A 309 10.80 18.00 49.10
N VAL A 310 11.15 16.82 49.62
CA VAL A 310 10.57 16.25 50.86
C VAL A 310 10.74 17.19 52.10
N ARG A 311 11.46 18.32 51.97
CA ARG A 311 11.57 19.39 52.99
C ARG A 311 10.64 20.61 52.80
N MET A 312 9.76 20.64 51.80
CA MET A 312 8.90 21.81 51.54
C MET A 312 7.50 21.71 52.19
N ASN A 313 7.01 22.88 52.58
CA ASN A 313 5.75 23.14 53.28
C ASN A 313 4.54 22.49 52.55
N PRO A 314 3.60 21.79 53.22
CA PRO A 314 2.44 21.16 52.58
C PRO A 314 1.54 22.10 51.76
N LYS A 315 1.69 23.42 51.90
CA LYS A 315 1.06 24.44 51.05
C LYS A 315 1.65 24.53 49.63
N THR A 316 2.94 24.27 49.42
CA THR A 316 3.58 24.27 48.09
C THR A 316 3.33 22.97 47.30
N VAL A 317 3.02 21.87 47.98
CA VAL A 317 2.59 20.62 47.33
C VAL A 317 1.23 20.78 46.64
N LYS A 318 0.34 21.66 47.15
CA LYS A 318 -0.93 22.01 46.49
C LYS A 318 -0.75 22.80 45.18
N THR A 319 0.41 23.41 44.95
CA THR A 319 0.70 24.24 43.76
C THR A 319 1.42 23.48 42.63
N PHE A 320 1.81 22.22 42.82
CA PHE A 320 2.33 21.38 41.74
C PHE A 320 1.20 20.87 40.84
N VAL A 321 0.60 21.80 40.11
CA VAL A 321 -0.45 21.54 39.13
C VAL A 321 0.23 21.34 37.78
N LEU A 322 -0.18 20.29 37.07
CA LEU A 322 0.26 20.04 35.70
C LEU A 322 -0.04 21.29 34.85
N ASP A 323 0.92 21.76 34.06
CA ASP A 323 0.70 22.91 33.17
C ASP A 323 -0.57 22.68 32.32
N ARG A 324 -1.41 23.72 32.22
CA ARG A 324 -2.66 23.70 31.45
C ARG A 324 -2.42 23.28 30.01
N SER A 325 -1.28 23.66 29.42
CA SER A 325 -0.90 23.26 28.07
C SER A 325 -0.74 21.73 27.95
N ILE A 326 -0.04 21.12 28.90
CA ILE A 326 0.20 19.67 28.98
C ILE A 326 -1.09 18.93 29.30
N TYR A 327 -1.90 19.45 30.23
CA TYR A 327 -3.19 18.88 30.57
C TYR A 327 -4.13 18.83 29.35
N ASN A 328 -4.21 19.93 28.60
CA ASN A 328 -5.02 19.98 27.37
C ASN A 328 -4.49 19.00 26.31
N PHE A 329 -3.16 18.91 26.14
CA PHE A 329 -2.55 17.94 25.24
C PHE A 329 -2.88 16.50 25.64
N LEU A 330 -2.75 16.15 26.91
CA LEU A 330 -3.03 14.81 27.42
C LEU A 330 -4.51 14.41 27.25
N ASN A 331 -5.44 15.33 27.46
CA ASN A 331 -6.86 15.09 27.18
C ASN A 331 -7.11 14.87 25.68
N TRP A 332 -6.53 15.72 24.85
CA TRP A 332 -6.62 15.58 23.40
C TRP A 332 -6.03 14.26 22.91
N PHE A 333 -4.87 13.85 23.45
CA PHE A 333 -4.18 12.62 23.07
C PHE A 333 -5.05 11.38 23.32
N ILE A 334 -5.66 11.24 24.50
CA ILE A 334 -6.54 10.09 24.81
C ILE A 334 -7.68 10.00 23.79
N LEU A 335 -8.34 11.13 23.50
CA LEU A 335 -9.47 11.17 22.58
C LEU A 335 -9.03 10.79 21.16
N GLU A 336 -7.91 11.34 20.70
CA GLU A 336 -7.43 11.09 19.34
C GLU A 336 -6.87 9.68 19.17
N HIS A 337 -6.14 9.15 20.16
CA HIS A 337 -5.67 7.76 20.15
C HIS A 337 -6.86 6.78 20.12
N GLY A 338 -7.87 7.02 20.95
CA GLY A 338 -9.11 6.24 20.94
C GLY A 338 -9.81 6.28 19.59
N ARG A 339 -9.93 7.47 18.97
CA ARG A 339 -10.51 7.64 17.64
C ARG A 339 -9.74 6.86 16.57
N ILE A 340 -8.41 6.95 16.57
CA ILE A 340 -7.54 6.21 15.63
C ILE A 340 -7.72 4.71 15.80
N CYS A 341 -7.79 4.21 17.04
CA CYS A 341 -8.01 2.78 17.30
C CYS A 341 -9.37 2.33 16.75
N VAL A 342 -10.45 3.07 17.01
CA VAL A 342 -11.79 2.73 16.51
C VAL A 342 -11.85 2.74 14.98
N VAL A 343 -11.34 3.79 14.34
CA VAL A 343 -11.30 3.89 12.87
C VAL A 343 -10.48 2.74 12.27
N THR A 344 -9.34 2.42 12.90
CA THR A 344 -8.48 1.32 12.45
C THR A 344 -9.18 -0.03 12.58
N MET A 345 -9.82 -0.29 13.71
CA MET A 345 -10.55 -1.54 13.93
C MET A 345 -11.73 -1.68 12.98
N LYS A 346 -12.47 -0.60 12.70
CA LYS A 346 -13.57 -0.61 11.72
C LYS A 346 -13.06 -0.85 10.30
N ALA A 347 -11.98 -0.18 9.89
CA ALA A 347 -11.37 -0.42 8.59
C ALA A 347 -10.87 -1.86 8.44
N TRP A 348 -10.29 -2.44 9.49
CA TRP A 348 -9.81 -3.84 9.50
C TRP A 348 -10.94 -4.86 9.41
N ARG A 349 -11.96 -4.73 10.26
CA ARG A 349 -13.11 -5.64 10.29
C ARG A 349 -13.94 -5.61 9.00
N GLY A 350 -13.79 -4.55 8.20
CA GLY A 350 -14.43 -4.42 6.90
C GLY A 350 -13.75 -5.25 5.80
N GLN A 351 -13.54 -4.64 4.64
CA GLN A 351 -13.06 -5.33 3.44
C GLN A 351 -11.61 -5.77 3.55
N PHE A 352 -10.79 -5.14 4.41
CA PHE A 352 -9.37 -5.50 4.55
C PHE A 352 -9.19 -6.95 4.99
N ILE A 353 -9.83 -7.38 6.09
CA ILE A 353 -9.64 -8.76 6.59
C ILE A 353 -10.08 -9.81 5.57
N LYS A 354 -11.19 -9.57 4.85
CA LYS A 354 -11.68 -10.49 3.81
C LYS A 354 -10.71 -10.57 2.65
N SER A 355 -10.20 -9.43 2.19
CA SER A 355 -9.26 -9.36 1.06
C SER A 355 -7.93 -10.00 1.40
N PHE A 356 -7.40 -9.74 2.60
CA PHE A 356 -6.17 -10.37 3.08
C PHE A 356 -6.34 -11.87 3.28
N LEU A 357 -7.44 -12.32 3.89
CA LEU A 357 -7.69 -13.74 4.10
C LEU A 357 -7.71 -14.49 2.77
N ILE A 358 -8.48 -14.00 1.79
CA ILE A 358 -8.59 -14.68 0.50
C ILE A 358 -7.26 -14.60 -0.28
N TYR A 359 -6.54 -13.47 -0.21
CA TYR A 359 -5.19 -13.37 -0.75
C TYR A 359 -4.29 -14.45 -0.15
N PHE A 360 -4.22 -14.58 1.19
CA PHE A 360 -3.35 -15.57 1.82
C PHE A 360 -3.77 -17.02 1.51
N ILE A 361 -5.07 -17.31 1.39
CA ILE A 361 -5.58 -18.63 0.99
C ILE A 361 -5.08 -19.04 -0.39
N ILE A 362 -4.97 -18.09 -1.34
CA ILE A 362 -4.48 -18.38 -2.70
C ILE A 362 -2.94 -18.32 -2.73
N SER A 363 -2.37 -17.31 -2.08
CA SER A 363 -0.95 -16.99 -2.17
C SER A 363 -0.04 -17.96 -1.44
N ILE A 364 -0.47 -18.52 -0.31
CA ILE A 364 0.37 -19.46 0.45
C ILE A 364 0.52 -20.78 -0.33
N PRO A 365 -0.55 -21.47 -0.78
CA PRO A 365 -0.42 -22.67 -1.61
C PRO A 365 0.36 -22.43 -2.88
N TRP A 366 0.19 -21.26 -3.51
CA TRP A 366 0.97 -20.88 -4.68
C TRP A 366 2.48 -20.84 -4.40
N ASN A 367 2.91 -20.21 -3.30
CA ASN A 367 4.31 -20.18 -2.91
C ASN A 367 4.84 -21.58 -2.56
N VAL A 368 4.03 -22.40 -1.86
CA VAL A 368 4.39 -23.79 -1.58
C VAL A 368 4.61 -24.52 -2.90
N LEU A 369 3.70 -24.40 -3.87
CA LEU A 369 3.83 -25.03 -5.18
C LEU A 369 5.10 -24.60 -5.92
N CYS A 370 5.47 -23.31 -5.88
CA CYS A 370 6.72 -22.87 -6.48
C CYS A 370 7.95 -23.51 -5.82
N VAL A 371 7.98 -23.52 -4.49
CA VAL A 371 9.10 -24.08 -3.72
C VAL A 371 9.18 -25.61 -3.91
N THR A 372 8.07 -26.32 -3.86
CA THR A 372 8.03 -27.77 -4.12
C THR A 372 8.45 -28.08 -5.54
N THR A 373 8.08 -27.25 -6.53
CA THR A 373 8.53 -27.42 -7.92
C THR A 373 10.05 -27.27 -8.03
N LEU A 374 10.66 -26.31 -7.32
CA LEU A 374 12.10 -26.10 -7.30
C LEU A 374 12.86 -27.23 -6.58
N ILE A 375 12.28 -27.80 -5.52
CA ILE A 375 12.93 -28.85 -4.72
C ILE A 375 12.77 -30.23 -5.34
N LEU A 376 11.58 -30.56 -5.85
CA LEU A 376 11.23 -31.92 -6.26
C LEU A 376 11.54 -32.23 -7.73
N ASN A 377 11.73 -31.22 -8.58
CA ASN A 377 12.05 -31.44 -9.99
C ASN A 377 13.52 -31.21 -10.27
N GLU A 378 14.31 -32.29 -10.29
CA GLU A 378 15.74 -32.26 -10.64
C GLU A 378 15.99 -32.02 -12.15
N THR A 379 14.94 -32.06 -12.98
CA THR A 379 15.04 -31.89 -14.44
C THR A 379 14.67 -30.48 -14.92
N LEU A 380 14.68 -29.48 -14.04
CA LEU A 380 14.38 -28.09 -14.44
C LEU A 380 15.49 -27.56 -15.34
N THR A 381 15.11 -26.94 -16.46
CA THR A 381 16.07 -26.16 -17.25
C THR A 381 16.41 -24.86 -16.50
N GLY A 382 17.62 -24.31 -16.67
CA GLY A 382 18.02 -23.08 -15.98
C GLY A 382 17.10 -21.87 -16.25
N SER A 383 16.40 -21.83 -17.39
CA SER A 383 15.39 -20.81 -17.67
C SER A 383 14.10 -21.00 -16.87
N ASP A 384 13.68 -22.25 -16.63
CA ASP A 384 12.52 -22.57 -15.77
C ASP A 384 12.82 -22.28 -14.32
N GLU A 385 14.02 -22.66 -13.85
CA GLU A 385 14.49 -22.32 -12.51
C GLU A 385 14.47 -20.81 -12.30
N PHE A 386 15.09 -20.05 -13.22
CA PHE A 386 15.10 -18.59 -13.16
C PHE A 386 13.69 -17.99 -13.12
N PHE A 387 12.76 -18.52 -13.93
CA PHE A 387 11.37 -18.08 -13.95
C PHE A 387 10.67 -18.35 -12.62
N ILE A 388 10.75 -19.58 -12.10
CA ILE A 388 10.07 -19.98 -10.86
C ILE A 388 10.70 -19.27 -9.66
N TYR A 389 12.03 -19.09 -9.61
CA TYR A 389 12.70 -18.28 -8.60
C TYR A 389 12.22 -16.83 -8.62
N SER A 390 12.19 -16.21 -9.81
CA SER A 390 11.74 -14.82 -9.95
C SER A 390 10.29 -14.64 -9.47
N LEU A 391 9.41 -15.58 -9.85
CA LEU A 391 8.01 -15.59 -9.46
C LEU A 391 7.84 -15.80 -7.95
N THR A 392 8.60 -16.73 -7.36
CA THR A 392 8.60 -17.00 -5.91
C THR A 392 9.08 -15.79 -5.13
N ILE A 393 10.21 -15.19 -5.51
CA ILE A 393 10.80 -14.03 -4.84
C ILE A 393 9.85 -12.84 -4.93
N PHE A 394 9.30 -12.55 -6.11
CA PHE A 394 8.39 -11.44 -6.29
C PHE A 394 7.11 -11.60 -5.45
N HIS A 395 6.49 -12.77 -5.52
CA HIS A 395 5.23 -13.01 -4.82
C HIS A 395 5.42 -13.16 -3.29
N SER A 396 6.51 -13.79 -2.86
CA SER A 396 6.88 -13.88 -1.43
C SER A 396 7.25 -12.52 -0.86
N SER A 397 8.03 -11.70 -1.56
CA SER A 397 8.36 -10.34 -1.11
C SER A 397 7.12 -9.46 -0.99
N LEU A 398 6.15 -9.58 -1.90
CA LEU A 398 4.86 -8.88 -1.79
C LEU A 398 4.09 -9.34 -0.56
N THR A 399 4.03 -10.65 -0.33
CA THR A 399 3.35 -11.25 0.83
C THR A 399 3.99 -10.82 2.16
N ILE A 400 5.33 -10.86 2.24
CA ILE A 400 6.09 -10.42 3.41
C ILE A 400 5.90 -8.92 3.64
N SER A 401 6.01 -8.09 2.61
CA SER A 401 5.83 -6.64 2.71
C SER A 401 4.44 -6.28 3.22
N LEU A 402 3.41 -7.00 2.76
CA LEU A 402 2.05 -6.85 3.26
C LEU A 402 1.97 -7.23 4.74
N LEU A 403 2.46 -8.40 5.15
CA LEU A 403 2.48 -8.85 6.54
C LEU A 403 3.26 -7.90 7.46
N GLU A 404 4.40 -7.40 7.01
CA GLU A 404 5.22 -6.44 7.72
C GLU A 404 4.46 -5.12 7.91
N ALA A 405 3.79 -4.62 6.87
CA ALA A 405 2.95 -3.43 6.98
C ALA A 405 1.83 -3.63 8.03
N LEU A 406 1.22 -4.82 8.10
CA LEU A 406 0.23 -5.16 9.13
C LEU A 406 0.84 -5.15 10.53
N ALA A 407 2.02 -5.76 10.68
CA ALA A 407 2.73 -5.88 11.95
C ALA A 407 3.17 -4.51 12.48
N ILE A 408 3.76 -3.68 11.62
CA ILE A 408 4.16 -2.30 11.93
C ILE A 408 2.94 -1.49 12.38
N GLN A 409 1.81 -1.62 11.67
CA GLN A 409 0.58 -0.91 12.03
C GLN A 409 0.07 -1.32 13.42
N SER A 410 0.00 -2.62 13.71
CA SER A 410 -0.43 -3.09 15.02
C SER A 410 0.54 -2.64 16.12
N ASN A 411 1.85 -2.79 15.93
CA ASN A 411 2.85 -2.45 16.93
C ASN A 411 2.86 -0.94 17.24
N SER A 412 2.70 -0.11 16.20
CA SER A 412 2.74 1.35 16.35
C SER A 412 1.59 1.86 17.23
N LEU A 413 0.39 1.25 17.16
CA LEU A 413 -0.75 1.64 18.00
C LEU A 413 -0.53 1.37 19.50
N HIS A 414 0.32 0.40 19.85
CA HIS A 414 0.65 0.02 21.23
C HIS A 414 1.91 0.69 21.75
N ARG A 415 2.71 1.30 20.86
CA ARG A 415 3.94 2.00 21.22
C ARG A 415 3.78 3.06 22.31
N PRO A 416 2.67 3.84 22.37
CA PRO A 416 2.47 4.82 23.44
C PRO A 416 2.56 4.24 24.86
N ALA A 417 2.28 2.94 25.05
CA ALA A 417 2.39 2.28 26.36
C ALA A 417 3.76 2.49 27.03
N LYS A 418 4.84 2.58 26.25
CA LYS A 418 6.21 2.83 26.74
C LYS A 418 6.37 4.20 27.42
N HIS A 419 5.50 5.15 27.09
CA HIS A 419 5.55 6.52 27.60
C HIS A 419 4.56 6.77 28.74
N LEU A 420 3.59 5.88 28.96
CA LEU A 420 2.49 6.15 29.90
C LEU A 420 2.91 6.07 31.37
N VAL A 421 3.80 5.16 31.76
CA VAL A 421 4.19 5.00 33.17
C VAL A 421 4.76 6.30 33.78
N PRO A 422 5.76 6.97 33.17
CA PRO A 422 6.25 8.24 33.71
C PRO A 422 5.20 9.35 33.70
N ILE A 423 4.28 9.34 32.74
CA ILE A 423 3.19 10.33 32.66
C ILE A 423 2.20 10.12 33.80
N ILE A 424 1.77 8.89 34.05
CA ILE A 424 0.87 8.51 35.14
C ILE A 424 1.46 8.90 36.51
N GLN A 425 2.76 8.68 36.70
CA GLN A 425 3.47 9.09 37.92
C GLN A 425 3.58 10.61 38.08
N GLY A 426 3.69 11.35 36.97
CA GLY A 426 3.79 12.81 36.98
C GLY A 426 2.44 13.53 37.09
N ILE A 427 1.31 12.85 36.89
CA ILE A 427 -0.03 13.42 37.09
C ILE A 427 -0.32 13.44 38.60
N ASN A 428 -0.11 14.61 39.22
CA ASN A 428 -0.26 14.82 40.66
C ASN A 428 -1.43 15.78 40.99
N GLY A 429 -1.94 15.68 42.21
CA GLY A 429 -3.03 16.54 42.74
C GLY A 429 -4.43 15.93 42.68
N LYS A 430 -5.31 16.34 43.61
CA LYS A 430 -6.72 15.85 43.69
C LYS A 430 -7.54 16.14 42.43
N ASN A 431 -7.24 17.24 41.72
CA ASN A 431 -7.97 17.67 40.53
C ASN A 431 -7.61 16.88 39.25
N SER A 432 -6.63 15.98 39.31
CA SER A 432 -6.12 15.25 38.13
C SER A 432 -6.34 13.72 38.21
N ILE A 433 -7.02 13.23 39.25
CA ILE A 433 -7.34 11.80 39.47
C ILE A 433 -8.09 11.19 38.28
N CYS A 434 -9.05 11.93 37.70
CA CYS A 434 -9.80 11.49 36.51
C CYS A 434 -8.88 11.30 35.29
N MET A 435 -7.86 12.13 35.12
CA MET A 435 -6.90 11.95 34.04
C MET A 435 -5.99 10.75 34.31
N LYS A 436 -5.51 10.62 35.56
CA LYS A 436 -4.65 9.50 35.97
C LYS A 436 -5.32 8.16 35.72
N THR A 437 -6.57 7.99 36.18
CA THR A 437 -7.37 6.78 35.96
C THR A 437 -7.59 6.46 34.48
N LYS A 438 -7.85 7.47 33.63
CA LYS A 438 -7.94 7.27 32.17
C LYS A 438 -6.64 6.76 31.56
N TYR A 439 -5.49 7.25 32.01
CA TYR A 439 -4.19 6.82 31.52
C TYR A 439 -3.78 5.44 32.05
N GLU A 440 -4.13 5.10 33.29
CA GLU A 440 -3.97 3.75 33.85
C GLU A 440 -4.80 2.72 33.08
N ASP A 441 -6.06 3.04 32.78
CA ASP A 441 -6.92 2.20 31.94
C ASP A 441 -6.38 2.06 30.51
N LEU A 442 -5.92 3.16 29.90
CA LEU A 442 -5.27 3.11 28.58
C LEU A 442 -4.01 2.22 28.60
N TYR A 443 -3.18 2.34 29.63
CA TYR A 443 -1.98 1.53 29.81
C TYR A 443 -2.33 0.03 29.93
N SER A 444 -3.30 -0.31 30.79
CA SER A 444 -3.79 -1.69 30.94
C SER A 444 -4.29 -2.26 29.61
N ARG A 445 -5.10 -1.49 28.86
CA ARG A 445 -5.60 -1.91 27.54
C ARG A 445 -4.49 -2.12 26.51
N LEU A 446 -3.42 -1.32 26.54
CA LEU A 446 -2.33 -1.44 25.56
C LEU A 446 -1.33 -2.57 25.89
N ILE A 447 -1.23 -2.99 27.15
CA ILE A 447 -0.31 -4.07 27.56
C ILE A 447 -1.03 -5.42 27.66
N CYS A 448 -2.16 -5.45 28.36
CA CYS A 448 -2.89 -6.68 28.69
C CYS A 448 -4.10 -6.91 27.78
N GLY A 449 -4.58 -5.87 27.10
CA GLY A 449 -5.76 -5.95 26.23
C GLY A 449 -5.50 -6.61 24.88
N PRO A 450 -6.57 -6.91 24.12
CA PRO A 450 -6.43 -7.44 22.77
C PRO A 450 -5.74 -6.44 21.85
N ARG A 451 -4.81 -6.93 21.01
CA ARG A 451 -4.11 -6.05 20.07
C ARG A 451 -5.08 -5.35 19.10
N TYR A 452 -4.94 -4.04 18.98
CA TYR A 452 -5.54 -3.20 17.93
C TYR A 452 -4.90 -3.50 16.55
N GLY A 453 -5.34 -4.58 15.89
CA GLY A 453 -4.84 -5.00 14.59
C GLY A 453 -5.45 -6.32 14.11
N PRO A 454 -5.11 -6.78 12.89
CA PRO A 454 -5.58 -8.06 12.38
C PRO A 454 -4.98 -9.21 13.18
N ARG A 455 -5.80 -10.22 13.52
CA ARG A 455 -5.35 -11.47 14.15
C ARG A 455 -5.06 -12.48 13.04
N LEU A 456 -3.78 -12.70 12.75
CA LEU A 456 -3.29 -13.73 11.81
C LEU A 456 -3.45 -15.17 12.34
N ALA A 457 -3.81 -15.35 13.62
CA ALA A 457 -3.98 -16.67 14.23
C ALA A 457 -4.98 -17.56 13.47
N MET A 458 -6.02 -16.99 12.86
CA MET A 458 -6.95 -17.75 12.02
C MET A 458 -6.29 -18.27 10.73
N ILE A 459 -5.36 -17.52 10.14
CA ILE A 459 -4.65 -17.96 8.94
C ILE A 459 -3.71 -19.10 9.30
N GLY A 460 -2.93 -18.96 10.37
CA GLY A 460 -2.02 -20.03 10.84
C GLY A 460 -2.74 -21.35 11.11
N ALA A 461 -3.90 -21.31 11.78
CA ALA A 461 -4.72 -22.50 12.04
C ALA A 461 -5.28 -23.12 10.75
N ILE A 462 -5.79 -22.30 9.82
CA ILE A 462 -6.32 -22.77 8.53
C ILE A 462 -5.20 -23.34 7.66
N THR A 463 -4.05 -22.66 7.54
CA THR A 463 -2.91 -23.18 6.77
C THR A 463 -2.32 -24.43 7.40
N HIS A 464 -2.26 -24.53 8.73
CA HIS A 464 -1.78 -25.76 9.37
C HIS A 464 -2.71 -26.94 9.11
N LEU A 465 -4.03 -26.73 9.22
CA LEU A 465 -5.05 -27.74 8.94
C LEU A 465 -5.15 -28.11 7.46
N VAL A 466 -4.80 -27.21 6.53
CA VAL A 466 -4.88 -27.47 5.08
C VAL A 466 -3.57 -28.04 4.52
N ILE A 467 -2.42 -27.71 5.10
CA ILE A 467 -1.08 -28.13 4.60
C ILE A 467 -0.56 -29.38 5.30
N PHE A 468 -0.89 -29.59 6.59
CA PHE A 468 -0.29 -30.65 7.41
C PHE A 468 -1.30 -31.67 7.96
N ASN A 469 -2.58 -31.60 7.58
CA ASN A 469 -3.47 -32.75 7.74
C ASN A 469 -3.41 -33.60 6.47
N GLU A 470 -2.43 -34.50 6.43
CA GLU A 470 -2.59 -35.83 5.85
C GLU A 470 -2.84 -36.83 6.98
#